data_AF-A0A2V9KUQ7-F1
#
_entry.id   AF-A0A2V9KUQ7-F1
#
_cell.length_a   1.000
_cell.length_b   1.000
_cell.length_c   1.000
_cell.angle_alpha   90.00
_cell.angle_beta   90.00
_cell.angle_gamma   90.00
#
_symmetry.space_group_name_H-M   'P 1'
#
loop_
_entity.id
_entity.type
_entity.pdbx_description
1 polymer ?
#
loop_
_entity_poly.entity_id
_entity_poly.type
_entity_poly.pdbx_seq_one_letter_code
_entity_poly.pdbx_strand_id
1 'polypeptide(L)'
;MQIELTPDQKAFARRAIETGRLRSEEGAVQEALALWEERERQRAEFLLTLDDARASLARGEGRVITQESMRQLAIEVKERGRARLLAELTTTP
;
A
#
# COMPACT_ATOMS: atom_id res chain seq x y z
N MET A 1 -28.99 -0.80 -9.89
CA MET A 1 -28.19 -1.93 -10.40
C MET A 1 -28.76 -3.21 -9.80
N GLN A 2 -29.05 -4.23 -10.62
CA GLN A 2 -29.38 -5.56 -10.09
C GLN A 2 -28.10 -6.40 -10.15
N ILE A 3 -27.72 -7.00 -9.02
CA ILE A 3 -26.57 -7.91 -8.92
C ILE A 3 -27.11 -9.26 -8.49
N GLU A 4 -26.76 -10.31 -9.24
CA GLU A 4 -27.00 -11.68 -8.82
C GLU A 4 -25.79 -12.23 -8.10
N LEU A 5 -25.92 -12.40 -6.78
CA LEU A 5 -24.92 -13.08 -5.97
C LEU A 5 -24.91 -14.58 -6.27
N THR A 6 -23.72 -15.18 -6.27
CA THR A 6 -23.59 -16.64 -6.34
C THR A 6 -24.24 -17.31 -5.13
N PRO A 7 -24.63 -18.60 -5.23
CA PRO A 7 -25.21 -19.32 -4.09
C PRO A 7 -24.35 -19.23 -2.82
N ASP A 8 -23.03 -19.34 -2.96
CA ASP A 8 -22.08 -19.26 -1.85
C ASP A 8 -22.01 -17.85 -1.24
N GLN A 9 -22.01 -16.81 -2.08
CA GLN A 9 -22.05 -15.42 -1.61
C GLN A 9 -23.34 -15.13 -0.83
N LYS A 10 -24.49 -15.63 -1.31
CA LYS A 10 -25.76 -15.53 -0.57
C LYS A 10 -25.69 -16.26 0.76
N ALA A 11 -25.16 -17.48 0.79
CA ALA A 11 -24.99 -18.23 2.03
C ALA A 11 -24.06 -17.54 3.04
N PHE A 12 -23.00 -16.88 2.56
CA PHE A 12 -22.09 -16.11 3.41
C PHE A 12 -22.73 -14.82 3.95
N ALA A 13 -23.46 -14.09 3.09
CA ALA A 13 -24.20 -12.89 3.49
C ALA A 13 -25.28 -13.20 4.52
N ARG A 14 -26.06 -14.27 4.32
CA ARG A 14 -27.09 -14.72 5.28
C ARG A 14 -26.53 -15.00 6.67
N ARG A 15 -25.43 -15.76 6.76
CA ARG A 15 -24.76 -16.02 8.05
C ARG A 15 -24.30 -14.74 8.75
N ALA A 16 -23.82 -13.76 7.98
CA ALA A 16 -23.42 -12.46 8.53
C ALA A 16 -24.62 -11.62 8.98
N ILE A 17 -25.78 -11.79 8.35
CA ILE A 17 -27.04 -11.16 8.78
C ILE A 17 -27.59 -11.82 10.05
N GLU A 18 -27.59 -13.16 10.11
CA GLU A 18 -28.05 -13.94 11.26
C GLU A 18 -27.27 -13.62 12.54
N THR A 19 -25.98 -13.34 12.40
CA THR A 19 -25.10 -12.92 13.51
C THR A 19 -25.19 -11.42 13.85
N GLY A 20 -25.99 -10.65 13.09
CA GLY A 20 -26.16 -9.21 13.26
C GLY A 20 -25.00 -8.36 12.75
N ARG A 21 -23.97 -8.95 12.14
CA ARG A 21 -22.84 -8.22 11.54
C ARG A 21 -23.29 -7.36 10.35
N LEU A 22 -24.21 -7.88 9.56
CA LEU A 22 -24.80 -7.19 8.41
C LEU A 22 -26.30 -7.03 8.57
N ARG A 23 -26.86 -5.99 7.95
CA ARG A 23 -28.31 -5.72 7.99
C ARG A 23 -29.06 -6.28 6.78
N SER A 24 -28.38 -6.48 5.65
CA SER A 24 -28.96 -7.03 4.42
C SER A 24 -27.89 -7.53 3.45
N GLU A 25 -28.30 -8.22 2.38
CA GLU A 25 -27.41 -8.66 1.29
C GLU A 25 -26.84 -7.45 0.54
N GLU A 26 -27.61 -6.37 0.37
CA GLU A 26 -27.13 -5.11 -0.22
C GLU A 26 -26.03 -4.47 0.64
N GLY A 27 -26.15 -4.56 1.96
CA GLY A 27 -25.10 -4.13 2.89
C GLY A 27 -23.78 -4.90 2.66
N ALA A 28 -23.87 -6.20 2.38
CA ALA A 28 -22.69 -7.01 2.03
C ALA A 28 -22.02 -6.52 0.73
N VAL A 29 -22.83 -6.17 -0.27
CA VAL A 29 -22.35 -5.64 -1.55
C VAL A 29 -21.68 -4.28 -1.37
N GLN A 30 -22.27 -3.39 -0.58
CA GLN A 30 -21.69 -2.07 -0.29
C GLN A 30 -20.35 -2.19 0.44
N GLU A 31 -20.25 -3.07 1.44
CA GLU A 31 -18.99 -3.35 2.14
C GLU A 31 -17.94 -3.92 1.18
N ALA A 32 -18.32 -4.88 0.32
CA ALA A 32 -17.40 -5.45 -0.66
C ALA A 32 -16.88 -4.40 -1.67
N LEU A 33 -17.75 -3.49 -2.13
CA LEU A 33 -17.37 -2.40 -3.02
C LEU A 33 -16.45 -1.39 -2.33
N ALA A 34 -16.71 -1.05 -1.07
CA ALA A 34 -15.83 -0.16 -0.31
C ALA A 34 -14.42 -0.75 -0.13
N LEU A 35 -14.34 -2.05 0.21
CA LEU A 35 -13.06 -2.76 0.32
C LEU A 35 -12.34 -2.84 -1.04
N TRP A 36 -13.09 -3.07 -2.12
CA TRP A 36 -12.54 -3.09 -3.46
C TRP A 36 -12.01 -1.71 -3.88
N GLU A 37 -12.76 -0.64 -3.63
CA GLU A 37 -12.34 0.73 -3.95
C GLU A 37 -11.03 1.08 -3.25
N GLU A 38 -10.93 0.82 -1.95
CA GLU A 38 -9.71 1.08 -1.18
C GLU A 38 -8.53 0.29 -1.75
N ARG A 39 -8.74 -0.98 -2.07
CA ARG A 39 -7.70 -1.80 -2.69
C ARG A 39 -7.28 -1.26 -4.06
N GLU A 40 -8.21 -0.80 -4.90
CA GLU A 40 -7.87 -0.24 -6.20
C GLU A 40 -7.16 1.12 -6.09
N ARG A 41 -7.52 1.93 -5.09
CA ARG A 41 -6.82 3.18 -4.77
C ARG A 41 -5.37 2.90 -4.38
N GLN A 42 -5.15 1.99 -3.43
CA GLN A 42 -3.80 1.56 -3.01
C GLN A 42 -3.01 0.96 -4.17
N ARG A 43 -3.66 0.16 -5.03
CA ARG A 43 -3.04 -0.41 -6.23
C ARG A 43 -2.60 0.69 -7.19
N ALA A 44 -3.43 1.71 -7.42
CA ALA A 44 -3.10 2.83 -8.30
C ALA A 44 -1.91 3.63 -7.76
N GLU A 45 -1.91 3.95 -6.46
CA GLU A 45 -0.80 4.62 -5.79
C GLU A 45 0.49 3.81 -5.91
N PHE A 46 0.44 2.50 -5.65
CA PHE A 46 1.59 1.63 -5.79
C PHE A 46 2.15 1.60 -7.22
N LEU A 47 1.27 1.54 -8.23
CA LEU A 47 1.70 1.59 -9.64
C LEU A 47 2.44 2.90 -9.97
N LEU A 48 1.98 4.04 -9.44
CA LEU A 48 2.69 5.31 -9.61
C LEU A 48 4.11 5.23 -9.03
N THR A 49 4.29 4.60 -7.85
CA THR A 49 5.65 4.42 -7.29
C THR A 49 6.56 3.58 -8.18
N LEU A 50 6.01 2.59 -8.90
CA LEU A 50 6.78 1.76 -9.83
C LEU A 50 7.13 2.50 -11.11
N ASP A 51 6.21 3.34 -11.61
CA ASP A 51 6.46 4.18 -12.78
C ASP A 51 7.54 5.22 -12.49
N ASP A 52 7.50 5.86 -11.31
CA ASP A 52 8.54 6.78 -10.86
C ASP A 52 9.90 6.09 -10.72
N ALA A 53 9.93 4.89 -10.13
CA ALA A 53 11.16 4.09 -10.03
C ALA A 53 11.72 3.71 -11.40
N ARG A 54 10.84 3.33 -12.35
CA ARG A 54 11.25 3.02 -13.73
C ARG A 54 11.81 4.25 -14.44
N ALA A 55 11.19 5.41 -14.26
CA ALA A 55 11.67 6.67 -14.83
C ALA A 55 13.04 7.06 -14.23
N SER A 56 13.24 6.87 -12.93
CA SER A 56 14.52 7.06 -12.24
C SER A 56 15.63 6.19 -12.83
N LEU A 57 15.35 4.90 -13.06
CA LEU A 57 16.29 4.00 -13.73
C LEU A 57 16.62 4.46 -15.15
N ALA A 58 15.62 4.90 -15.92
CA ALA A 58 15.83 5.41 -17.28
C ALA A 58 16.69 6.68 -17.33
N ARG A 59 16.66 7.50 -16.27
CA ARG A 59 17.55 8.67 -16.10
C ARG A 59 18.95 8.31 -15.61
N GLY A 60 19.24 7.03 -15.35
CA GLY A 60 20.54 6.58 -14.87
C GLY A 60 20.77 6.80 -13.38
N GLU A 61 19.72 7.09 -12.60
CA GLU A 61 19.79 7.26 -11.15
C GLU A 61 19.91 5.90 -10.41
N GLY A 62 19.80 4.79 -11.14
CA GLY A 62 20.01 3.45 -10.62
C GLY A 62 21.46 3.18 -10.21
N ARG A 63 21.66 2.18 -9.34
CA ARG A 63 22.98 1.74 -8.89
C ARG A 63 23.17 0.27 -9.24
N VAL A 64 24.31 -0.07 -9.85
CA VAL A 64 24.70 -1.47 -10.03
C VAL A 64 24.95 -2.10 -8.66
N ILE A 65 24.32 -3.24 -8.38
CA ILE A 65 24.46 -3.92 -7.10
C ILE A 65 25.77 -4.71 -7.10
N THR A 66 26.73 -4.24 -6.32
CA THR A 66 28.01 -4.91 -6.04
C THR A 66 28.29 -4.83 -4.54
N GLN A 67 29.21 -5.65 -4.04
CA GLN A 67 29.58 -5.59 -2.62
C GLN A 67 30.12 -4.21 -2.23
N GLU A 68 30.92 -3.59 -3.10
CA GLU A 68 31.44 -2.25 -2.89
C GLU A 68 30.32 -1.20 -2.90
N SER A 69 29.43 -1.24 -3.88
CA SER A 69 28.37 -0.23 -4.00
C SER A 69 27.36 -0.30 -2.85
N MET A 70 27.13 -1.50 -2.29
CA MET A 70 26.30 -1.69 -1.10
C MET A 70 27.00 -1.23 0.18
N ARG A 71 28.33 -1.42 0.31
CA ARG A 71 29.10 -0.87 1.43
C ARG A 71 29.08 0.66 1.41
N GLN A 72 29.31 1.27 0.24
CA GLN A 72 29.20 2.72 0.06
C GLN A 72 27.79 3.22 0.39
N LEU A 73 26.76 2.55 -0.10
CA LEU A 73 25.35 2.88 0.22
C LEU A 73 25.09 2.86 1.73
N ALA A 74 25.56 1.83 2.43
CA ALA A 74 25.36 1.70 3.87
C ALA A 74 26.02 2.86 4.64
N ILE A 75 27.22 3.28 4.23
CA ILE A 75 27.92 4.44 4.80
C ILE A 75 27.12 5.72 4.53
N GLU A 76 26.70 5.95 3.29
CA GLU A 76 25.89 7.13 2.89
C GLU A 76 24.58 7.22 3.69
N VAL A 77 23.87 6.10 3.84
CA VAL A 77 22.62 6.02 4.62
C VAL A 77 22.88 6.33 6.09
N LYS A 78 23.95 5.77 6.67
CA LYS A 78 24.33 5.98 8.07
C LYS A 78 24.65 7.45 8.35
N GLU A 79 25.45 8.09 7.50
CA GLU A 79 25.84 9.49 7.72
C GLU A 79 24.67 10.44 7.51
N ARG A 80 23.80 10.20 6.51
CA ARG A 80 22.55 10.96 6.36
C ARG A 80 21.62 10.79 7.57
N GLY A 81 21.47 9.57 8.07
CA GLY A 81 20.66 9.29 9.26
C GLY A 81 21.18 10.03 10.50
N ARG A 82 22.50 10.04 10.71
CA ARG A 82 23.14 10.80 11.80
C ARG A 82 22.94 12.30 11.67
N ALA A 83 23.14 12.85 10.47
CA ALA A 83 22.94 14.28 10.22
C ALA A 83 21.49 14.69 10.52
N ARG A 84 20.51 13.88 10.09
CA ARG A 84 19.09 14.12 10.38
C ARG A 84 18.80 14.06 11.88
N LEU A 85 19.30 13.04 12.58
CA LEU A 85 19.10 12.90 14.02
C LEU A 85 19.70 14.09 14.80
N LEU A 86 20.91 14.52 14.43
CA LEU A 86 21.54 15.70 15.04
C LEU A 86 20.71 16.97 14.79
N ALA A 87 20.17 17.15 13.58
CA ALA A 87 19.28 18.26 13.27
C ALA A 87 18.02 18.23 14.17
N GLU A 88 17.37 17.08 14.32
CA GLU A 88 16.18 16.90 15.17
C GLU A 88 16.48 17.21 16.66
N LEU A 89 17.64 16.76 17.17
CA LEU A 89 18.07 17.02 18.55
C LEU A 89 18.46 18.48 18.81
N THR A 90 18.89 19.21 17.78
CA THR A 90 19.31 20.62 17.91
C THR A 90 18.19 21.63 17.59
N THR A 91 17.09 21.17 16.99
CA THR A 91 15.87 21.97 16.73
C THR A 91 14.76 21.77 17.77
N THR A 92 14.97 20.90 18.76
CA THR A 92 14.09 20.78 19.93
C THR A 92 14.54 21.81 20.99
N PRO A 93 13.69 22.78 21.41
CA PRO A 93 14.03 23.78 22.42
C PRO A 93 14.20 23.19 23.82
#